data_AF-A0A9P5UCE1-F1
#
_entry.id   AF-A0A9P5UCE1-F1
#
_cell.length_a   1.000
_cell.length_b   1.000
_cell.length_c   1.000
_cell.angle_alpha   90.00
_cell.angle_beta   90.00
_cell.angle_gamma   90.00
#
_symmetry.space_group_name_H-M   'P 1'
#
loop_
_entity.id
_entity.type
_entity.pdbx_description
1 polymer ?
#
loop_
_entity_poly.entity_id
_entity_poly.type
_entity_poly.pdbx_seq_one_letter_code
_entity_poly.pdbx_strand_id
1 'polypeptide(L)'
;ELESWSDGDSDSSTLNEPLPEDLDEPWPYTFHTGQAVWIRTSGGNWHSGRVSSETTRKGMTREKEGLFYPVKFDGKLRKYFAPLDGTIKPDTPHTRRLLKEAGWL
;
A
#
# COMPACT_ATOMS: atom_id res chain seq x y z
N GLU A 1 -22.02 -43.90 -7.62
CA GLU A 1 -21.74 -43.76 -6.18
C GLU A 1 -20.23 -43.62 -5.98
N LEU A 2 -19.83 -42.93 -4.91
CA LEU A 2 -18.50 -42.42 -4.50
C LEU A 2 -18.13 -41.05 -5.12
N GLU A 3 -18.57 -39.92 -4.54
CA GLU A 3 -18.06 -39.18 -3.35
C GLU A 3 -16.80 -38.35 -3.69
N SER A 4 -16.92 -37.01 -3.78
CA SER A 4 -16.45 -35.97 -2.81
C SER A 4 -14.91 -35.99 -2.62
N TRP A 5 -14.19 -34.89 -2.80
CA TRP A 5 -13.38 -34.09 -1.85
C TRP A 5 -12.29 -33.46 -2.78
N SER A 6 -11.76 -32.25 -2.69
CA SER A 6 -11.72 -31.24 -1.65
C SER A 6 -11.27 -29.90 -2.26
N ASP A 7 -11.71 -28.85 -1.59
CA ASP A 7 -11.11 -27.52 -1.41
C ASP A 7 -10.84 -26.64 -2.63
N GLY A 8 -11.62 -25.55 -2.67
CA GLY A 8 -11.37 -24.40 -3.49
C GLY A 8 -10.03 -23.76 -3.12
N ASP A 9 -9.03 -24.00 -3.95
CA ASP A 9 -8.04 -22.98 -4.25
C ASP A 9 -8.81 -21.84 -4.93
N SER A 10 -9.27 -20.90 -4.11
CA SER A 10 -9.57 -19.56 -4.56
C SER A 10 -8.23 -18.88 -4.91
N ASP A 11 -7.52 -19.44 -5.89
CA ASP A 11 -6.39 -18.85 -6.58
C ASP A 11 -6.97 -17.69 -7.40
N SER A 12 -7.25 -16.61 -6.69
CA SER A 12 -7.57 -15.33 -7.28
C SER A 12 -6.28 -14.82 -7.93
N SER A 13 -5.92 -15.37 -9.08
CA SER A 13 -5.22 -14.71 -10.19
C SER A 13 -4.79 -13.26 -9.94
N THR A 14 -3.80 -13.04 -9.07
CA THR A 14 -3.08 -11.77 -8.96
C THR A 14 -1.79 -11.96 -9.71
N LEU A 15 -1.89 -11.69 -11.00
CA LEU A 15 -0.81 -11.44 -11.94
C LEU A 15 0.40 -10.82 -11.22
N ASN A 16 1.60 -11.37 -11.43
CA ASN A 16 2.89 -10.91 -10.93
C ASN A 16 3.13 -9.41 -11.20
N GLU A 17 2.51 -8.51 -10.44
CA GLU A 17 2.92 -7.12 -10.40
C GLU A 17 4.28 -7.07 -9.72
N PRO A 18 5.30 -6.43 -10.34
CA PRO A 18 6.64 -6.38 -9.76
C PRO A 18 6.57 -5.74 -8.38
N LEU A 19 7.14 -6.44 -7.40
CA LEU A 19 7.31 -5.92 -6.05
C LEU A 19 8.41 -4.84 -6.08
N PRO A 20 8.24 -3.73 -5.36
CA PRO A 20 9.28 -2.72 -5.28
C PRO A 20 10.51 -3.26 -4.56
N GLU A 21 11.70 -2.93 -5.03
CA GLU A 21 12.97 -3.28 -4.38
C GLU A 21 13.25 -2.36 -3.20
N ASP A 22 12.79 -1.11 -3.28
CA ASP A 22 12.99 -0.07 -2.26
C ASP A 22 11.68 0.52 -1.73
N LEU A 23 11.76 1.09 -0.52
CA LEU A 23 10.61 1.71 0.15
C LEU A 23 10.08 2.95 -0.57
N ASP A 24 10.93 3.70 -1.25
CA ASP A 24 10.57 4.96 -1.92
C ASP A 24 10.48 4.85 -3.45
N GLU A 25 10.57 3.63 -3.97
CA GLU A 25 10.27 3.31 -5.36
C GLU A 25 8.77 3.52 -5.64
N PRO A 26 8.37 4.06 -6.81
CA PRO A 26 6.97 4.05 -7.22
C PRO A 26 6.43 2.61 -7.27
N TRP A 27 5.21 2.38 -6.81
CA TRP A 27 4.57 1.07 -6.99
C TRP A 27 3.10 1.27 -7.34
N PRO A 28 2.61 0.89 -8.55
CA PRO A 28 1.23 1.15 -9.01
C PRO A 28 0.12 0.36 -8.26
N TYR A 29 0.29 0.15 -6.96
CA TYR A 29 -0.66 -0.54 -6.10
C TYR A 29 -1.96 0.25 -5.91
N THR A 30 -3.10 -0.45 -5.93
CA THR A 30 -4.43 0.12 -5.68
C THR A 30 -4.90 -0.21 -4.27
N PHE A 31 -5.32 0.80 -3.52
CA PHE A 31 -5.71 0.65 -2.12
C PHE A 31 -7.23 0.69 -1.91
N HIS A 32 -7.68 0.02 -0.85
CA HIS A 32 -9.08 -0.02 -0.43
C HIS A 32 -9.28 0.67 0.92
N THR A 33 -10.47 1.22 1.16
CA THR A 33 -10.82 1.85 2.43
C THR A 33 -10.63 0.88 3.60
N GLY A 34 -10.05 1.38 4.70
CA GLY A 34 -9.75 0.61 5.92
C GLY A 34 -8.44 -0.17 5.88
N GLN A 35 -7.83 -0.32 4.70
CA GLN A 35 -6.59 -1.07 4.50
C GLN A 35 -5.44 -0.45 5.30
N ALA A 36 -4.66 -1.30 5.97
CA ALA A 36 -3.46 -0.92 6.69
C ALA A 36 -2.32 -0.62 5.71
N VAL A 37 -1.61 0.47 5.95
CA VAL A 37 -0.56 0.99 5.06
C VAL A 37 0.60 1.57 5.86
N TRP A 38 1.73 1.69 5.19
CA TRP A 38 2.89 2.45 5.63
C TRP A 38 3.02 3.69 4.77
N ILE A 39 3.24 4.84 5.38
CA ILE A 39 3.38 6.13 4.69
C ILE A 39 4.70 6.81 5.04
N ARG A 40 5.33 7.43 4.03
CA ARG A 40 6.51 8.28 4.22
C ARG A 40 6.07 9.72 4.37
N THR A 41 6.36 10.32 5.52
CA THR A 41 6.08 11.75 5.75
C THR A 41 7.22 12.62 5.21
N SER A 42 6.99 13.93 5.11
CA SER A 42 8.01 14.91 4.67
C SER A 42 9.28 14.92 5.52
N GLY A 43 9.21 14.42 6.76
CA GLY A 43 10.39 14.24 7.62
C GLY A 43 11.24 13.02 7.27
N GLY A 44 10.87 12.25 6.24
CA GLY A 44 11.55 11.02 5.82
C GLY A 44 11.15 9.77 6.61
N ASN A 45 10.43 9.93 7.72
CA ASN A 45 10.00 8.84 8.59
C ASN A 45 8.82 8.06 8.01
N TRP A 46 8.84 6.74 8.23
CA TRP A 46 7.74 5.84 7.90
C TRP A 46 6.80 5.66 9.10
N HIS A 47 5.50 5.79 8.85
CA HIS A 47 4.47 5.63 9.87
C HIS A 47 3.39 4.65 9.40
N SER A 48 2.86 3.87 10.34
CA SER A 48 1.67 3.06 10.10
C SER A 48 0.42 3.94 10.03
N GLY A 49 -0.48 3.62 9.10
CA GLY A 49 -1.75 4.31 8.94
C GLY A 49 -2.83 3.40 8.36
N ARG A 50 -4.00 3.99 8.10
CA ARG A 50 -5.11 3.33 7.43
C ARG A 50 -5.72 4.22 6.37
N VAL A 51 -6.05 3.62 5.23
CA VAL A 51 -6.77 4.31 4.15
C VAL A 51 -8.17 4.67 4.66
N SER A 52 -8.53 5.93 4.52
CA SER A 52 -9.79 6.46 4.99
C SER A 52 -10.88 6.34 3.92
N SER A 53 -12.14 6.55 4.29
CA SER A 53 -13.30 6.40 3.39
C SER A 53 -13.55 7.63 2.50
N GLU A 54 -12.82 8.72 2.70
CA GLU A 54 -12.89 9.90 1.86
C GLU A 54 -12.48 9.61 0.41
N THR A 55 -12.99 10.43 -0.50
CA THR A 55 -12.75 10.29 -1.94
C THR A 55 -11.25 10.42 -2.28
N THR A 56 -10.75 9.47 -3.09
CA THR A 56 -9.44 9.55 -3.73
C THR A 56 -9.38 10.71 -4.72
N ARG A 57 -8.25 11.39 -4.81
CA ARG A 57 -8.06 12.51 -5.75
C ARG A 57 -7.22 12.06 -6.94
N LYS A 58 -7.50 12.60 -8.13
CA LYS A 58 -6.60 12.49 -9.28
C LYS A 58 -5.67 13.69 -9.31
N GLY A 59 -4.42 13.48 -9.72
CA GLY A 59 -3.44 14.55 -9.88
C GLY A 59 -2.12 14.06 -10.44
N MET A 60 -1.21 14.98 -10.73
CA MET A 60 0.14 14.65 -11.16
C MET A 60 0.95 14.08 -9.98
N THR A 61 1.59 12.94 -10.22
CA THR A 61 2.55 12.27 -9.32
C THR A 61 3.96 12.44 -9.90
N ARG A 62 4.99 11.90 -9.22
CA ARG A 62 6.38 11.89 -9.70
C ARG A 62 6.52 11.26 -11.09
N GLU A 63 5.73 10.22 -11.38
CA GLU A 63 5.81 9.47 -12.64
C GLU A 63 4.84 10.01 -13.70
N LYS A 64 3.56 10.10 -13.36
CA LYS A 64 2.46 10.45 -14.29
C LYS A 64 1.21 10.88 -13.52
N GLU A 65 0.11 11.11 -14.21
CA GLU A 65 -1.18 11.26 -13.53
C GLU A 65 -1.52 9.98 -12.74
N GLY A 66 -1.94 10.14 -11.49
CA GLY A 66 -2.21 9.03 -10.58
C GLY A 66 -3.25 9.38 -9.50
N LEU A 67 -3.51 8.39 -8.64
CA LEU A 67 -4.46 8.48 -7.54
C LEU A 67 -3.76 8.84 -6.23
N PHE A 68 -4.39 9.74 -5.49
CA PHE A 68 -4.02 10.13 -4.14
C PHE A 68 -5.05 9.57 -3.16
N TYR A 69 -4.58 8.76 -2.22
CA TYR A 69 -5.40 8.08 -1.22
C TYR A 69 -5.35 8.84 0.10
N PRO A 70 -6.50 9.13 0.73
CA PRO A 70 -6.51 9.73 2.06
C PRO A 70 -6.12 8.67 3.10
N VAL A 71 -5.10 8.96 3.91
CA VAL A 71 -4.62 8.07 4.98
C VAL A 71 -4.72 8.79 6.31
N LYS A 72 -5.30 8.12 7.30
CA LYS A 72 -5.27 8.50 8.71
C LYS A 72 -4.09 7.83 9.40
N PHE A 73 -3.30 8.60 10.12
CA PHE A 73 -2.12 8.14 10.84
C PHE A 73 -1.88 9.02 12.07
N ASP A 74 -1.02 8.58 12.99
CA ASP A 74 -0.67 9.33 14.19
C ASP A 74 -1.90 9.83 14.99
N GLY A 75 -2.88 8.94 15.14
CA GLY A 75 -4.13 9.16 15.87
C GLY A 75 -5.15 10.06 15.16
N LYS A 76 -4.78 11.31 14.82
CA LYS A 76 -5.71 12.34 14.31
C LYS A 76 -5.29 12.96 12.98
N LEU A 77 -4.08 12.70 12.50
CA LEU A 77 -3.61 13.29 11.25
C LEU A 77 -4.22 12.59 10.04
N ARG A 78 -4.54 13.37 9.01
CA ARG A 78 -4.97 12.87 7.71
C ARG A 78 -4.26 13.62 6.60
N LYS A 79 -3.64 12.88 5.67
CA LYS A 79 -3.03 13.42 4.46
C LYS A 79 -3.31 12.52 3.27
N TYR A 80 -3.05 13.06 2.07
CA TYR A 80 -3.17 12.34 0.82
C TYR A 80 -1.79 11.86 0.38
N PHE A 81 -1.70 10.60 -0.07
CA PHE A 81 -0.46 9.99 -0.52
C PHE A 81 -0.69 9.27 -1.85
N ALA A 82 0.31 9.30 -2.73
CA ALA A 82 0.24 8.61 -4.01
C ALA A 82 1.26 7.44 -4.07
N PRO A 83 0.82 6.23 -4.48
CA PRO A 83 1.70 5.08 -4.65
C PRO A 83 2.86 5.36 -5.62
N LEU A 84 2.57 6.13 -6.67
CA LEU A 84 3.54 6.50 -7.70
C LEU A 84 4.58 7.54 -7.22
N ASP A 85 4.37 8.16 -6.06
CA ASP A 85 5.38 9.00 -5.42
C ASP A 85 6.33 8.18 -4.53
N GLY A 86 6.07 6.88 -4.33
CA GLY A 86 6.79 6.06 -3.35
C GLY A 86 6.54 6.49 -1.90
N THR A 87 5.44 7.20 -1.65
CA THR A 87 5.10 7.75 -0.31
C THR A 87 4.12 6.90 0.48
N ILE A 88 3.61 5.81 -0.11
CA ILE A 88 2.68 4.88 0.52
C ILE A 88 2.93 3.45 0.03
N LYS A 89 2.90 2.48 0.94
CA LYS A 89 3.04 1.05 0.68
C LYS A 89 1.98 0.26 1.46
N PRO A 90 1.41 -0.84 0.92
CA PRO A 90 0.51 -1.71 1.66
C PRO A 90 1.24 -2.41 2.81
N ASP A 91 0.54 -2.66 3.91
CA ASP A 91 1.10 -3.40 5.04
C ASP A 91 1.16 -4.91 4.73
N THR A 92 2.17 -5.30 3.96
CA THR A 92 2.43 -6.68 3.52
C THR A 92 3.72 -7.23 4.14
N PRO A 93 3.93 -8.56 4.15
CA PRO A 93 5.20 -9.14 4.59
C PRO A 93 6.43 -8.57 3.85
N HIS A 94 6.31 -8.32 2.54
CA HIS A 94 7.36 -7.71 1.73
C HIS A 94 7.69 -6.29 2.20
N THR A 95 6.69 -5.42 2.32
CA THR A 95 6.89 -4.06 2.81
C THR A 95 7.45 -4.03 4.23
N ARG A 96 6.98 -4.90 5.13
CA ARG A 96 7.53 -5.02 6.49
C ARG A 96 9.00 -5.46 6.50
N ARG A 97 9.40 -6.33 5.56
CA ARG A 97 10.81 -6.71 5.38
C ARG A 97 11.66 -5.50 4.98
N LEU A 98 11.23 -4.75 3.96
CA LEU A 98 11.93 -3.54 3.53
C LEU A 98 12.04 -2.50 4.66
N LEU A 99 10.98 -2.32 5.45
CA LEU A 99 10.98 -1.44 6.63
C LEU A 99 11.99 -1.87 7.70
N LYS A 100 12.10 -3.18 7.97
CA LYS A 100 13.09 -3.72 8.92
C LYS A 100 14.53 -3.55 8.41
N GLU A 101 14.76 -3.86 7.14
CA GLU A 101 16.08 -3.69 6.50
C GLU A 101 16.52 -2.22 6.52
N ALA A 102 15.57 -1.28 6.44
CA ALA A 102 15.81 0.16 6.55
C ALA A 102 15.75 0.73 7.99
N GLY A 103 15.52 -0.09 9.02
CA GLY A 103 15.54 0.32 10.44
C GLY A 103 14.31 1.08 10.94
N TRP A 104 13.16 0.97 10.26
CA TRP A 104 11.89 1.60 10.66
C TRP A 104 10.97 0.71 11.50
N LEU A 105 11.29 -0.59 11.57
CA LEU A 105 10.62 -1.64 12.34
C LEU A 105 11.67 -2.54 13.01
#